data_AF-A0A1R1M2D2-F1
#
_entry.id   AF-A0A1R1M2D2-F1
#
_cell.length_a   1.000
_cell.length_b   1.000
_cell.length_c   1.000
_cell.angle_alpha   90.00
_cell.angle_beta   90.00
_cell.angle_gamma   90.00
#
_symmetry.space_group_name_H-M   'P 1'
#
loop_
_entity.id
_entity.type
_entity.pdbx_description
1 polymer ?
#
loop_
_entity_poly.entity_id
_entity_poly.type
_entity_poly.pdbx_seq_one_letter_code
_entity_poly.pdbx_strand_id
1 'polypeptide(L)'
;MSDPTNSRKVEHIRVIENDSETDRHQYYFDQIRLRHRALPQISLSNVDPSCEFLGKKLGFPLLISSMTGGDHEVLRRINRNLSLAAEATGVAMGVGSQRVMFTHPEAADSFDLRKQAPTTLLMANLGAVQLNCGFGVKECQAAVNQVGADALFLHLNPLQEAVQPEGDTDFSNLAERIAEVANELSVPVILKEVGAGLSPEDISLGMAQGIRYFDLAGSGGTSWSRIEHHRNPADNGLELGLRFQDWGMPTPLALKMARSHMENAVFIASGGIRTGIDMVKSVILGGSLCGLAAPFLKPAMESPEAVIEVIEQLKQEFVTAMFLLGVSNIEGLRLNDALLLREQ
;
A
#
# COMPACT_ATOMS: atom_id res chain seq x y z
N MET A 1 19.03 -23.55 -12.63
CA MET A 1 17.61 -23.86 -12.35
C MET A 1 16.99 -22.56 -11.88
N SER A 2 16.03 -22.02 -12.61
CA SER A 2 15.36 -20.77 -12.25
C SER A 2 14.56 -20.98 -10.96
N ASP A 3 14.85 -20.19 -9.92
CA ASP A 3 14.08 -20.24 -8.68
C ASP A 3 12.64 -19.74 -8.92
N PRO A 4 11.61 -20.42 -8.36
CA PRO A 4 10.22 -20.01 -8.47
C PRO A 4 9.96 -18.56 -8.05
N THR A 5 10.66 -18.04 -7.03
CA THR A 5 10.34 -16.75 -6.39
C THR A 5 10.70 -15.54 -7.25
N ASN A 6 11.84 -15.58 -7.96
CA ASN A 6 12.26 -14.46 -8.81
C ASN A 6 11.51 -14.47 -10.16
N SER A 7 11.31 -15.66 -10.74
CA SER A 7 10.52 -15.85 -11.96
C SER A 7 9.07 -15.36 -11.79
N ARG A 8 8.46 -15.64 -10.62
CA ARG A 8 7.15 -15.14 -10.19
C ARG A 8 6.97 -13.63 -10.31
N LYS A 9 7.93 -12.85 -9.84
CA LYS A 9 7.81 -11.38 -9.83
C LYS A 9 7.75 -10.80 -11.24
N VAL A 10 8.50 -11.41 -12.16
CA VAL A 10 8.47 -11.05 -13.58
C VAL A 10 7.15 -11.51 -14.22
N GLU A 11 6.63 -12.67 -13.85
CA GLU A 11 5.30 -13.15 -14.29
C GLU A 11 4.17 -12.22 -13.83
N HIS A 12 4.17 -11.79 -12.56
CA HIS A 12 3.16 -10.85 -12.05
C HIS A 12 3.10 -9.56 -12.86
N ILE A 13 4.27 -8.97 -13.17
CA ILE A 13 4.33 -7.76 -14.02
C ILE A 13 3.75 -8.04 -15.41
N ARG A 14 4.14 -9.16 -16.05
CA ARG A 14 3.62 -9.53 -17.37
C ARG A 14 2.11 -9.75 -17.37
N VAL A 15 1.55 -10.36 -16.32
CA VAL A 15 0.11 -10.58 -16.20
C VAL A 15 -0.63 -9.24 -16.07
N ILE A 16 -0.12 -8.33 -15.25
CA ILE A 16 -0.67 -6.97 -15.11
C ILE A 16 -0.64 -6.21 -16.44
N GLU A 17 0.44 -6.36 -17.22
CA GLU A 17 0.57 -5.71 -18.53
C GLU A 17 -0.36 -6.32 -19.60
N ASN A 18 -0.63 -7.62 -19.53
CA ASN A 18 -1.37 -8.35 -20.56
C ASN A 18 -2.87 -8.51 -20.28
N ASP A 19 -3.28 -8.47 -19.01
CA ASP A 19 -4.69 -8.54 -18.61
C ASP A 19 -5.10 -7.25 -17.87
N SER A 20 -5.75 -6.35 -18.61
CA SER A 20 -6.23 -5.06 -18.08
C SER A 20 -7.21 -5.23 -16.92
N GLU A 21 -7.93 -6.35 -16.88
CA GLU A 21 -8.93 -6.64 -15.85
C GLU A 21 -8.31 -7.06 -14.51
N THR A 22 -6.97 -7.20 -14.45
CA THR A 22 -6.26 -7.31 -13.16
C THR A 22 -6.47 -6.06 -12.31
N ASP A 23 -6.73 -4.89 -12.91
CA ASP A 23 -7.43 -3.78 -12.25
C ASP A 23 -8.94 -4.01 -12.39
N ARG A 24 -9.67 -4.09 -11.27
CA ARG A 24 -11.11 -4.35 -11.30
C ARG A 24 -11.95 -3.14 -11.69
N HIS A 25 -11.36 -1.94 -11.78
CA HIS A 25 -12.06 -0.74 -12.24
C HIS A 25 -13.40 -0.50 -11.52
N GLN A 26 -13.47 -0.80 -10.21
CA GLN A 26 -14.73 -0.69 -9.46
C GLN A 26 -15.05 0.75 -9.03
N TYR A 27 -14.04 1.62 -8.98
CA TYR A 27 -14.15 3.05 -8.69
C TYR A 27 -15.06 3.38 -7.48
N TYR A 28 -14.97 2.60 -6.39
CA TYR A 28 -15.86 2.74 -5.24
C TYR A 28 -15.87 4.14 -4.60
N PHE A 29 -14.81 4.93 -4.78
CA PHE A 29 -14.75 6.31 -4.34
C PHE A 29 -15.71 7.24 -5.09
N ASP A 30 -16.19 6.89 -6.29
CA ASP A 30 -17.13 7.70 -7.08
C ASP A 30 -18.50 7.81 -6.43
N GLN A 31 -18.85 6.85 -5.57
CA GLN A 31 -20.08 6.89 -4.79
C GLN A 31 -20.03 7.93 -3.66
N ILE A 32 -18.85 8.51 -3.38
CA ILE A 32 -18.67 9.55 -2.37
C ILE A 32 -18.58 10.90 -3.07
N ARG A 33 -19.55 11.77 -2.80
CA ARG A 33 -19.57 13.14 -3.32
C ARG A 33 -19.02 14.12 -2.28
N LEU A 34 -18.22 15.08 -2.75
CA LEU A 34 -17.65 16.15 -1.93
C LEU A 34 -18.55 17.39 -1.97
N ARG A 35 -18.68 18.10 -0.85
CA ARG A 35 -19.53 19.29 -0.70
C ARG A 35 -18.78 20.54 -1.19
N HIS A 36 -18.87 20.82 -2.49
CA HIS A 36 -18.24 21.97 -3.12
C HIS A 36 -18.57 23.31 -2.43
N ARG A 37 -17.56 24.18 -2.31
CA ARG A 37 -17.67 25.57 -1.88
C ARG A 37 -17.42 26.52 -3.05
N ALA A 38 -18.48 27.17 -3.54
CA ALA A 38 -18.34 28.24 -4.53
C ALA A 38 -17.63 29.49 -3.97
N LEU A 39 -17.67 29.67 -2.65
CA LEU A 39 -16.94 30.68 -1.90
C LEU A 39 -16.03 29.97 -0.87
N PRO A 40 -14.82 29.54 -1.26
CA PRO A 40 -13.92 28.79 -0.37
C PRO A 40 -13.31 29.65 0.73
N GLN A 41 -13.29 30.99 0.58
CA GLN A 41 -12.76 31.96 1.55
C GLN A 41 -11.30 31.74 1.99
N ILE A 42 -10.51 31.08 1.15
CA ILE A 42 -9.07 30.87 1.32
C ILE A 42 -8.36 31.15 -0.01
N SER A 43 -7.03 31.30 0.02
CA SER A 43 -6.21 31.35 -1.21
C SER A 43 -5.69 29.96 -1.55
N LEU A 44 -5.77 29.56 -2.82
CA LEU A 44 -5.19 28.30 -3.30
C LEU A 44 -3.69 28.21 -3.01
N SER A 45 -2.95 29.32 -3.14
CA SER A 45 -1.50 29.38 -2.86
C SER A 45 -1.13 29.11 -1.40
N ASN A 46 -2.10 29.22 -0.48
CA ASN A 46 -1.89 29.09 0.96
C ASN A 46 -2.40 27.74 1.50
N VAL A 47 -2.82 26.83 0.62
CA VAL A 47 -3.19 25.47 1.00
C VAL A 47 -1.91 24.69 1.29
N ASP A 48 -1.80 24.18 2.50
CA ASP A 48 -0.70 23.31 2.94
C ASP A 48 -1.18 21.86 3.01
N PRO A 49 -0.80 21.00 2.06
CA PRO A 49 -1.18 19.60 2.07
C PRO A 49 -0.27 18.74 2.95
N SER A 50 0.78 19.31 3.55
CA SER A 50 1.78 18.54 4.29
C SER A 50 1.18 17.84 5.51
N CYS A 51 1.80 16.71 5.88
CA CYS A 51 1.35 15.88 6.98
C CYS A 51 2.53 15.25 7.71
N GLU A 52 2.28 14.64 8.86
CA GLU A 52 3.27 13.88 9.61
C GLU A 52 2.85 12.41 9.69
N PHE A 53 3.80 11.52 9.47
CA PHE A 53 3.60 10.08 9.66
C PHE A 53 4.89 9.44 10.17
N LEU A 54 4.78 8.63 11.23
CA LEU A 54 5.94 7.98 11.89
C LEU A 54 7.06 8.97 12.26
N GLY A 55 6.70 10.17 12.71
CA GLY A 55 7.65 11.21 13.13
C GLY A 55 8.36 11.93 11.97
N LYS A 56 7.97 11.68 10.71
CA LYS A 56 8.51 12.37 9.54
C LYS A 56 7.46 13.25 8.89
N LYS A 57 7.88 14.46 8.50
CA LYS A 57 7.07 15.38 7.69
C LYS A 57 7.09 14.95 6.21
N LEU A 58 5.92 14.81 5.62
CA LEU A 58 5.73 14.54 4.20
C LEU A 58 5.16 15.77 3.49
N GLY A 59 5.46 15.91 2.20
CA GLY A 59 4.95 16.99 1.36
C GLY A 59 3.43 16.95 1.19
N PHE A 60 2.83 15.76 1.21
CA PHE A 60 1.39 15.49 1.25
C PHE A 60 1.16 14.00 1.58
N PRO A 61 -0.08 13.52 1.86
CA PRO A 61 -0.31 12.18 2.43
C PRO A 61 -0.28 11.06 1.36
N LEU A 62 0.80 10.99 0.58
CA LEU A 62 1.04 9.96 -0.43
C LEU A 62 2.02 8.91 0.09
N LEU A 63 1.67 7.65 -0.15
CA LEU A 63 2.54 6.49 -0.08
C LEU A 63 2.60 5.83 -1.46
N ILE A 64 3.80 5.74 -2.04
CA ILE A 64 4.07 4.80 -3.13
C ILE A 64 4.04 3.40 -2.51
N SER A 65 2.95 2.66 -2.75
CA SER A 65 2.73 1.36 -2.11
C SER A 65 3.63 0.27 -2.70
N SER A 66 3.83 -0.79 -1.92
CA SER A 66 4.65 -1.96 -2.27
C SER A 66 4.29 -2.55 -3.63
N MET A 67 5.29 -2.70 -4.49
CA MET A 67 5.16 -3.29 -5.83
C MET A 67 6.15 -4.42 -6.06
N THR A 68 7.45 -4.12 -6.06
CA THR A 68 8.46 -5.07 -6.56
C THR A 68 9.83 -4.94 -5.88
N GLY A 69 10.78 -5.73 -6.37
CA GLY A 69 12.15 -5.88 -5.88
C GLY A 69 12.58 -7.35 -6.05
N GLY A 70 13.82 -7.62 -6.40
CA GLY A 70 14.28 -8.97 -6.75
C GLY A 70 15.57 -8.95 -7.54
N ASP A 71 16.04 -10.13 -7.93
CA ASP A 71 17.28 -10.25 -8.66
C ASP A 71 17.06 -10.13 -10.18
N HIS A 72 16.70 -8.92 -10.60
CA HIS A 72 16.60 -8.58 -12.02
C HIS A 72 16.82 -7.09 -12.22
N GLU A 73 17.53 -6.70 -13.27
CA GLU A 73 17.92 -5.30 -13.53
C GLU A 73 16.70 -4.36 -13.58
N VAL A 74 15.63 -4.77 -14.25
CA VAL A 74 14.37 -4.00 -14.32
C VAL A 74 13.80 -3.73 -12.93
N LEU A 75 13.84 -4.69 -12.01
CA LEU A 75 13.30 -4.51 -10.65
C LEU A 75 14.17 -3.56 -9.82
N ARG A 76 15.50 -3.66 -9.96
CA ARG A 76 16.46 -2.71 -9.37
C ARG A 76 16.22 -1.29 -9.89
N ARG A 77 16.02 -1.14 -11.20
CA ARG A 77 15.73 0.16 -11.85
C ARG A 77 14.43 0.77 -11.35
N ILE A 78 13.35 -0.02 -11.26
CA ILE A 78 12.05 0.44 -10.75
C ILE A 78 12.21 0.98 -9.32
N ASN A 79 12.77 0.20 -8.40
CA ASN A 79 12.92 0.65 -7.01
C ASN A 79 13.81 1.88 -6.87
N ARG A 80 14.90 1.97 -7.65
CA ARG A 80 15.77 3.16 -7.69
C ARG A 80 15.01 4.40 -8.18
N ASN A 81 14.22 4.27 -9.24
CA ASN A 81 13.48 5.41 -9.79
C ASN A 81 12.39 5.89 -8.83
N LEU A 82 11.69 4.97 -8.18
CA LEU A 82 10.70 5.28 -7.16
C LEU A 82 11.34 5.97 -5.94
N SER A 83 12.49 5.48 -5.47
CA SER A 83 13.16 6.05 -4.29
C SER A 83 13.68 7.46 -4.53
N LEU A 84 14.27 7.72 -5.70
CA LEU A 84 14.70 9.06 -6.11
C LEU A 84 13.52 10.03 -6.22
N ALA A 85 12.41 9.60 -6.80
CA ALA A 85 11.21 10.42 -6.91
C ALA A 85 10.56 10.70 -5.56
N ALA A 86 10.49 9.69 -4.68
CA ALA A 86 9.97 9.83 -3.33
C ALA A 86 10.79 10.83 -2.50
N GLU A 87 12.12 10.77 -2.61
CA GLU A 87 13.02 11.73 -1.96
C GLU A 87 12.83 13.14 -2.51
N ALA A 88 12.79 13.31 -3.83
CA ALA A 88 12.65 14.62 -4.46
C ALA A 88 11.33 15.32 -4.12
N THR A 89 10.26 14.55 -3.90
CA THR A 89 8.90 15.06 -3.67
C THR A 89 8.47 15.00 -2.19
N GLY A 90 9.27 14.37 -1.34
CA GLY A 90 9.00 14.23 0.10
C GLY A 90 7.78 13.37 0.42
N VAL A 91 7.59 12.26 -0.30
CA VAL A 91 6.48 11.31 -0.07
C VAL A 91 7.01 9.98 0.47
N ALA A 92 6.13 9.14 1.02
CA ALA A 92 6.53 7.85 1.55
C ALA A 92 6.65 6.78 0.45
N MET A 93 7.45 5.74 0.69
CA MET A 93 7.59 4.60 -0.23
C MET A 93 7.72 3.27 0.52
N GLY A 94 6.91 2.28 0.13
CA GLY A 94 7.07 0.89 0.53
C GLY A 94 7.71 0.04 -0.57
N VAL A 95 8.65 -0.83 -0.21
CA VAL A 95 9.22 -1.80 -1.16
C VAL A 95 8.32 -3.03 -1.31
N GLY A 96 8.50 -3.81 -2.39
CA GLY A 96 7.85 -5.12 -2.52
C GLY A 96 8.41 -6.16 -1.55
N SER A 97 7.77 -7.33 -1.48
CA SER A 97 8.19 -8.40 -0.55
C SER A 97 9.66 -8.76 -0.69
N GLN A 98 10.37 -8.67 0.43
CA GLN A 98 11.80 -8.92 0.55
C GLN A 98 12.15 -10.39 0.70
N ARG A 99 11.16 -11.32 0.75
CA ARG A 99 11.38 -12.78 0.91
C ARG A 99 12.53 -13.31 0.03
N VAL A 100 12.60 -12.84 -1.22
CA VAL A 100 13.60 -13.27 -2.20
C VAL A 100 15.05 -13.03 -1.76
N MET A 101 15.33 -12.04 -0.90
CA MET A 101 16.71 -11.76 -0.46
C MET A 101 17.31 -12.85 0.42
N PHE A 102 16.46 -13.64 1.09
CA PHE A 102 16.90 -14.71 1.99
C PHE A 102 17.27 -15.99 1.24
N THR A 103 16.75 -16.16 0.02
CA THR A 103 17.10 -17.27 -0.87
C THR A 103 18.12 -16.85 -1.94
N HIS A 104 18.14 -15.56 -2.32
CA HIS A 104 19.00 -14.95 -3.35
C HIS A 104 19.65 -13.67 -2.80
N PRO A 105 20.83 -13.76 -2.16
CA PRO A 105 21.48 -12.61 -1.54
C PRO A 105 21.71 -11.43 -2.50
N GLU A 106 21.95 -11.70 -3.78
CA GLU A 106 22.09 -10.68 -4.83
C GLU A 106 20.85 -9.82 -5.03
N ALA A 107 19.66 -10.32 -4.67
CA ALA A 107 18.42 -9.54 -4.73
C ALA A 107 18.41 -8.38 -3.72
N ALA A 108 19.25 -8.43 -2.68
CA ALA A 108 19.34 -7.41 -1.64
C ALA A 108 19.68 -6.02 -2.23
N ASP A 109 20.50 -5.98 -3.29
CA ASP A 109 20.85 -4.75 -3.99
C ASP A 109 19.64 -3.98 -4.52
N SER A 110 18.56 -4.67 -4.89
CA SER A 110 17.31 -4.04 -5.37
C SER A 110 16.54 -3.31 -4.26
N PHE A 111 16.95 -3.50 -3.01
CA PHE A 111 16.36 -2.92 -1.80
C PHE A 111 17.33 -1.96 -1.07
N ASP A 112 18.60 -1.82 -1.51
CA ASP A 112 19.57 -0.85 -0.94
C ASP A 112 19.28 0.59 -1.42
N LEU A 113 18.19 1.16 -0.89
CA LEU A 113 17.62 2.43 -1.38
C LEU A 113 18.02 3.65 -0.54
N ARG A 114 18.42 3.46 0.73
CA ARG A 114 18.62 4.56 1.69
C ARG A 114 19.67 5.57 1.22
N LYS A 115 20.68 5.14 0.44
CA LYS A 115 21.69 6.04 -0.14
C LYS A 115 21.08 7.05 -1.13
N GLN A 116 20.06 6.65 -1.87
CA GLN A 116 19.39 7.54 -2.84
C GLN A 116 18.21 8.30 -2.21
N ALA A 117 17.64 7.74 -1.13
CA ALA A 117 16.49 8.29 -0.41
C ALA A 117 16.80 8.48 1.09
N PRO A 118 17.74 9.38 1.44
CA PRO A 118 18.25 9.50 2.81
C PRO A 118 17.22 10.00 3.82
N THR A 119 16.22 10.78 3.40
CA THR A 119 15.24 11.37 4.32
C THR A 119 13.85 10.74 4.19
N THR A 120 13.53 10.20 3.01
CA THR A 120 12.27 9.53 2.67
C THR A 120 11.79 8.58 3.77
N LEU A 121 10.49 8.58 4.03
CA LEU A 121 9.88 7.57 4.87
C LEU A 121 9.79 6.24 4.09
N LEU A 122 10.64 5.27 4.43
CA LEU A 122 10.70 3.97 3.74
C LEU A 122 10.08 2.86 4.58
N MET A 123 9.33 1.98 3.94
CA MET A 123 8.79 0.78 4.57
C MET A 123 9.40 -0.48 3.96
N ALA A 124 9.98 -1.32 4.82
CA ALA A 124 10.34 -2.69 4.49
C ALA A 124 9.07 -3.52 4.31
N ASN A 125 9.17 -4.69 3.68
CA ASN A 125 8.00 -5.53 3.44
C ASN A 125 8.32 -7.03 3.47
N LEU A 126 7.58 -7.79 4.28
CA LEU A 126 7.57 -9.25 4.30
C LEU A 126 6.14 -9.78 4.39
N GLY A 127 5.93 -11.00 3.89
CA GLY A 127 4.65 -11.69 4.06
C GLY A 127 4.54 -12.23 5.47
N ALA A 128 3.46 -11.88 6.17
CA ALA A 128 3.25 -12.33 7.54
C ALA A 128 3.25 -13.86 7.64
N VAL A 129 2.67 -14.54 6.66
CA VAL A 129 2.61 -16.02 6.61
C VAL A 129 4.00 -16.68 6.71
N GLN A 130 5.07 -16.00 6.31
CA GLN A 130 6.42 -16.53 6.41
C GLN A 130 6.86 -16.79 7.86
N LEU A 131 6.23 -16.14 8.85
CA LEU A 131 6.46 -16.42 10.27
C LEU A 131 6.05 -17.85 10.66
N ASN A 132 5.12 -18.44 9.93
CA ASN A 132 4.77 -19.86 10.05
C ASN A 132 5.61 -20.77 9.15
N CYS A 133 6.42 -20.20 8.26
CA CYS A 133 7.32 -20.90 7.33
C CYS A 133 8.80 -20.79 7.74
N GLY A 134 9.08 -20.46 9.01
CA GLY A 134 10.42 -20.45 9.59
C GLY A 134 11.11 -19.09 9.67
N PHE A 135 10.46 -18.00 9.26
CA PHE A 135 10.96 -16.65 9.51
C PHE A 135 10.64 -16.23 10.95
N GLY A 136 11.45 -15.33 11.51
CA GLY A 136 11.18 -14.70 12.80
C GLY A 136 11.72 -13.27 12.85
N VAL A 137 11.99 -12.80 14.07
CA VAL A 137 12.47 -11.43 14.34
C VAL A 137 13.76 -11.12 13.58
N LYS A 138 14.68 -12.09 13.45
CA LYS A 138 15.97 -11.90 12.79
C LYS A 138 15.82 -11.57 11.31
N GLU A 139 14.99 -12.30 10.59
CA GLU A 139 14.70 -12.08 9.18
C GLU A 139 13.96 -10.74 8.99
N CYS A 140 13.00 -10.44 9.88
CA CYS A 140 12.31 -9.15 9.87
C CYS A 140 13.27 -7.97 10.07
N GLN A 141 14.19 -8.07 11.03
CA GLN A 141 15.19 -7.03 11.28
C GLN A 141 16.19 -6.91 10.13
N ALA A 142 16.61 -8.03 9.52
CA ALA A 142 17.46 -8.00 8.34
C ALA A 142 16.79 -7.28 7.16
N ALA A 143 15.49 -7.53 6.94
CA ALA A 143 14.71 -6.83 5.93
C ALA A 143 14.64 -5.31 6.20
N VAL A 144 14.38 -4.91 7.45
CA VAL A 144 14.40 -3.50 7.86
C VAL A 144 15.78 -2.87 7.61
N ASN A 145 16.85 -3.54 8.02
CA ASN A 145 18.22 -3.04 7.90
C ASN A 145 18.64 -2.85 6.44
N GLN A 146 18.28 -3.80 5.55
CA GLN A 146 18.66 -3.73 4.13
C GLN A 146 18.13 -2.48 3.44
N VAL A 147 16.88 -2.09 3.76
CA VAL A 147 16.24 -0.88 3.23
C VAL A 147 16.67 0.36 4.02
N GLY A 148 17.17 0.17 5.25
CA GLY A 148 17.24 1.21 6.27
C GLY A 148 15.86 1.75 6.61
N ALA A 149 14.84 0.91 6.65
CA ALA A 149 13.43 1.30 6.74
C ALA A 149 13.04 1.93 8.08
N ASP A 150 11.99 2.74 8.04
CA ASP A 150 11.38 3.41 9.19
C ASP A 150 10.21 2.61 9.80
N ALA A 151 9.70 1.62 9.07
CA ALA A 151 8.69 0.66 9.51
C ALA A 151 8.76 -0.64 8.69
N LEU A 152 8.14 -1.70 9.20
CA LEU A 152 7.97 -2.97 8.50
C LEU A 152 6.49 -3.21 8.17
N PHE A 153 6.18 -3.37 6.88
CA PHE A 153 4.94 -4.01 6.46
C PHE A 153 5.04 -5.52 6.67
N LEU A 154 4.11 -6.06 7.46
CA LEU A 154 3.76 -7.47 7.43
C LEU A 154 2.47 -7.59 6.62
N HIS A 155 2.59 -8.01 5.36
CA HIS A 155 1.42 -8.14 4.49
C HIS A 155 0.66 -9.45 4.76
N LEU A 156 -0.66 -9.35 4.75
CA LEU A 156 -1.63 -10.42 4.87
C LEU A 156 -2.24 -10.62 3.48
N ASN A 157 -2.09 -11.82 2.95
CA ASN A 157 -2.51 -12.17 1.59
C ASN A 157 -3.18 -13.56 1.50
N PRO A 158 -4.06 -13.96 2.44
CA PRO A 158 -4.60 -15.32 2.47
C PRO A 158 -5.35 -15.70 1.19
N LEU A 159 -6.07 -14.74 0.56
CA LEU A 159 -6.73 -14.98 -0.73
C LEU A 159 -5.72 -15.26 -1.85
N GLN A 160 -4.62 -14.51 -1.90
CA GLN A 160 -3.57 -14.72 -2.89
C GLN A 160 -2.94 -16.11 -2.72
N GLU A 161 -2.53 -16.46 -1.50
CA GLU A 161 -1.91 -17.75 -1.21
C GLU A 161 -2.86 -18.93 -1.46
N ALA A 162 -4.16 -18.78 -1.20
CA ALA A 162 -5.14 -19.83 -1.46
C ALA A 162 -5.36 -20.13 -2.96
N VAL A 163 -5.16 -19.12 -3.83
CA VAL A 163 -5.34 -19.25 -5.29
C VAL A 163 -4.05 -19.65 -5.99
N GLN A 164 -2.92 -19.19 -5.46
CA GLN A 164 -1.60 -19.48 -5.97
C GLN A 164 -1.29 -20.99 -5.90
N PRO A 165 -0.73 -21.60 -6.98
CA PRO A 165 -0.46 -23.04 -6.99
C PRO A 165 0.46 -23.53 -5.86
N GLU A 166 1.45 -22.72 -5.52
CA GLU A 166 2.46 -22.98 -4.49
C GLU A 166 2.30 -22.09 -3.25
N GLY A 167 1.06 -21.72 -2.90
CA GLY A 167 0.78 -20.81 -1.80
C GLY A 167 1.00 -21.36 -0.39
N ASP A 168 1.56 -20.50 0.47
CA ASP A 168 1.71 -20.76 1.90
C ASP A 168 0.36 -20.44 2.58
N THR A 169 -0.39 -21.45 3.03
CA THR A 169 -1.80 -21.28 3.48
C THR A 169 -2.02 -21.48 4.97
N ASP A 170 -0.96 -21.71 5.75
CA ASP A 170 -1.06 -21.83 7.20
C ASP A 170 -1.04 -20.45 7.88
N PHE A 171 -2.23 -19.86 8.07
CA PHE A 171 -2.43 -18.62 8.82
C PHE A 171 -2.81 -18.88 10.30
N SER A 172 -2.69 -20.12 10.78
CA SER A 172 -3.05 -20.46 12.16
C SER A 172 -2.15 -19.74 13.16
N ASN A 173 -2.76 -19.19 14.23
CA ASN A 173 -2.09 -18.47 15.33
C ASN A 173 -1.11 -17.36 14.89
N LEU A 174 -1.27 -16.83 13.67
CA LEU A 174 -0.32 -15.91 13.07
C LEU A 174 -0.23 -14.57 13.83
N ALA A 175 -1.33 -14.16 14.48
CA ALA A 175 -1.37 -12.96 15.30
C ALA A 175 -0.37 -13.01 16.48
N GLU A 176 -0.16 -14.17 17.10
CA GLU A 176 0.80 -14.34 18.19
C GLU A 176 2.24 -14.17 17.68
N ARG A 177 2.55 -14.72 16.50
CA ARG A 177 3.87 -14.55 15.86
C ARG A 177 4.13 -13.12 15.43
N ILE A 178 3.10 -12.44 14.93
CA ILE A 178 3.17 -10.99 14.64
C ILE A 178 3.50 -10.22 15.92
N ALA A 179 2.90 -10.57 17.06
CA ALA A 179 3.16 -9.93 18.34
C ALA A 179 4.62 -10.08 18.79
N GLU A 180 5.20 -11.28 18.64
CA GLU A 180 6.61 -11.56 18.92
C GLU A 180 7.52 -10.61 18.12
N VAL A 181 7.27 -10.47 16.81
CA VAL A 181 8.04 -9.54 15.96
C VAL A 181 7.82 -8.09 16.39
N ALA A 182 6.58 -7.67 16.60
CA ALA A 182 6.27 -6.28 16.93
C ALA A 182 6.90 -5.82 18.26
N ASN A 183 7.09 -6.72 19.22
CA ASN A 183 7.69 -6.43 20.52
C ASN A 183 9.22 -6.28 20.47
N GLU A 184 9.90 -6.94 19.54
CA GLU A 184 11.37 -6.98 19.49
C GLU A 184 11.97 -6.14 18.34
N LEU A 185 11.19 -5.83 17.31
CA LEU A 185 11.68 -5.12 16.13
C LEU A 185 12.05 -3.67 16.46
N SER A 186 13.14 -3.17 15.85
CA SER A 186 13.63 -1.80 16.11
C SER A 186 12.73 -0.68 15.55
N VAL A 187 11.73 -1.03 14.74
CA VAL A 187 10.82 -0.09 14.06
C VAL A 187 9.38 -0.58 14.17
N PRO A 188 8.38 0.30 14.05
CA PRO A 188 6.97 -0.10 14.11
C PRO A 188 6.59 -1.10 13.00
N VAL A 189 5.72 -2.03 13.35
CA VAL A 189 5.07 -2.95 12.41
C VAL A 189 3.75 -2.34 11.93
N ILE A 190 3.51 -2.42 10.62
CA ILE A 190 2.27 -2.04 9.96
C ILE A 190 1.64 -3.31 9.39
N LEU A 191 0.43 -3.67 9.84
CA LEU A 191 -0.32 -4.76 9.23
C LEU A 191 -1.01 -4.27 7.97
N LYS A 192 -0.79 -4.97 6.86
CA LYS A 192 -1.21 -4.53 5.54
C LYS A 192 -1.97 -5.66 4.84
N GLU A 193 -3.14 -5.39 4.27
CA GLU A 193 -3.73 -6.31 3.28
C GLU A 193 -3.13 -6.04 1.87
N VAL A 194 -3.48 -6.82 0.85
CA VAL A 194 -2.96 -6.70 -0.52
C VAL A 194 -4.02 -6.42 -1.59
N GLY A 195 -5.31 -6.40 -1.27
CA GLY A 195 -6.41 -6.08 -2.21
C GLY A 195 -7.80 -6.60 -1.85
N ALA A 196 -8.00 -7.21 -0.68
CA ALA A 196 -9.28 -7.69 -0.15
C ALA A 196 -9.77 -6.94 1.11
N GLY A 197 -8.94 -6.08 1.71
CA GLY A 197 -9.36 -5.24 2.84
C GLY A 197 -9.18 -5.88 4.22
N LEU A 198 -8.75 -5.08 5.21
CA LEU A 198 -8.77 -5.48 6.64
C LEU A 198 -10.14 -5.25 7.27
N SER A 199 -10.63 -6.25 8.02
CA SER A 199 -11.87 -6.14 8.77
C SER A 199 -11.67 -5.50 10.16
N PRO A 200 -12.73 -4.99 10.81
CA PRO A 200 -12.66 -4.58 12.21
C PRO A 200 -12.16 -5.67 13.15
N GLU A 201 -12.45 -6.94 12.85
CA GLU A 201 -11.99 -8.10 13.60
C GLU A 201 -10.47 -8.25 13.47
N ASP A 202 -9.93 -8.15 12.25
CA ASP A 202 -8.48 -8.21 12.00
C ASP A 202 -7.75 -7.04 12.68
N ILE A 203 -8.33 -5.83 12.60
CA ILE A 203 -7.81 -4.63 13.25
C ILE A 203 -7.79 -4.82 14.77
N SER A 204 -8.89 -5.30 15.36
CA SER A 204 -9.00 -5.55 16.79
C SER A 204 -7.99 -6.60 17.26
N LEU A 205 -7.82 -7.67 16.48
CA LEU A 205 -6.85 -8.73 16.75
C LEU A 205 -5.42 -8.17 16.70
N GLY A 206 -5.06 -7.40 15.67
CA GLY A 206 -3.76 -6.75 15.58
C GLY A 206 -3.50 -5.78 16.72
N MET A 207 -4.50 -4.96 17.09
CA MET A 207 -4.38 -4.02 18.22
C MET A 207 -4.19 -4.72 19.55
N ALA A 208 -4.83 -5.86 19.77
CA ALA A 208 -4.62 -6.68 20.97
C ALA A 208 -3.18 -7.20 21.08
N GLN A 209 -2.47 -7.30 19.95
CA GLN A 209 -1.06 -7.68 19.85
C GLN A 209 -0.10 -6.47 19.81
N GLY A 210 -0.59 -5.26 20.10
CA GLY A 210 0.24 -4.05 20.17
C GLY A 210 0.43 -3.32 18.83
N ILE A 211 -0.17 -3.80 17.74
CA ILE A 211 -0.11 -3.11 16.44
C ILE A 211 -0.95 -1.83 16.49
N ARG A 212 -0.36 -0.73 16.01
CA ARG A 212 -1.01 0.59 15.96
C ARG A 212 -1.23 1.12 14.55
N TYR A 213 -0.59 0.53 13.55
CA TYR A 213 -0.62 1.00 12.17
C TYR A 213 -1.18 -0.08 11.26
N PHE A 214 -2.11 0.30 10.40
CA PHE A 214 -2.80 -0.61 9.50
C PHE A 214 -2.88 -0.02 8.10
N ASP A 215 -2.56 -0.78 7.07
CA ASP A 215 -2.91 -0.46 5.69
C ASP A 215 -4.06 -1.34 5.23
N LEU A 216 -5.20 -0.70 4.98
CA LEU A 216 -6.44 -1.40 4.69
C LEU A 216 -6.37 -2.18 3.37
N ALA A 217 -5.72 -1.63 2.33
CA ALA A 217 -5.59 -2.27 1.02
C ALA A 217 -6.87 -2.99 0.53
N GLY A 218 -7.95 -2.22 0.40
CA GLY A 218 -9.26 -2.74 0.05
C GLY A 218 -9.39 -3.18 -1.40
N SER A 219 -10.53 -3.81 -1.70
CA SER A 219 -10.87 -4.29 -3.04
C SER A 219 -11.28 -3.18 -4.00
N GLY A 220 -11.30 -3.52 -5.30
CA GLY A 220 -11.72 -2.65 -6.39
C GLY A 220 -10.60 -2.04 -7.23
N GLY A 221 -9.34 -2.25 -6.82
CA GLY A 221 -8.17 -1.99 -7.65
C GLY A 221 -7.54 -3.27 -8.18
N THR A 222 -6.22 -3.43 -7.97
CA THR A 222 -5.49 -4.64 -8.34
C THR A 222 -6.07 -5.89 -7.64
N SER A 223 -6.41 -6.91 -8.41
CA SER A 223 -6.93 -8.19 -7.93
C SER A 223 -5.86 -9.27 -8.00
N TRP A 224 -5.30 -9.62 -6.84
CA TRP A 224 -4.27 -10.65 -6.74
C TRP A 224 -4.80 -12.04 -7.08
N SER A 225 -6.06 -12.37 -6.75
CA SER A 225 -6.61 -13.68 -7.14
C SER A 225 -6.69 -13.83 -8.66
N ARG A 226 -7.00 -12.75 -9.40
CA ARG A 226 -6.98 -12.77 -10.86
C ARG A 226 -5.56 -12.86 -11.41
N ILE A 227 -4.61 -12.16 -10.80
CA ILE A 227 -3.19 -12.27 -11.17
C ILE A 227 -2.72 -13.72 -11.00
N GLU A 228 -3.03 -14.37 -9.86
CA GLU A 228 -2.63 -15.75 -9.59
C GLU A 228 -3.38 -16.77 -10.47
N HIS A 229 -4.61 -16.49 -10.91
CA HIS A 229 -5.32 -17.34 -11.87
C HIS A 229 -4.51 -17.54 -13.16
N HIS A 230 -3.94 -16.47 -13.73
CA HIS A 230 -3.11 -16.56 -14.93
C HIS A 230 -1.79 -17.30 -14.73
N ARG A 231 -1.36 -17.47 -13.47
CA ARG A 231 -0.19 -18.26 -13.11
C ARG A 231 -0.48 -19.75 -12.94
N ASN A 232 -1.75 -20.17 -12.99
CA ASN A 232 -2.14 -21.55 -12.80
C ASN A 232 -2.46 -22.23 -14.15
N PRO A 233 -1.47 -22.88 -14.81
CA PRO A 233 -1.67 -23.55 -16.10
C PRO A 233 -2.53 -24.83 -16.00
N ALA A 234 -2.82 -25.31 -14.79
CA ALA A 234 -3.51 -26.57 -14.52
C ALA A 234 -4.93 -26.35 -13.95
N ASP A 235 -5.53 -25.18 -14.18
CA ASP A 235 -6.91 -24.93 -13.76
C ASP A 235 -7.83 -25.92 -14.48
N ASN A 236 -8.21 -27.00 -13.78
CA ASN A 236 -9.07 -28.09 -14.24
C ASN A 236 -10.53 -27.61 -14.44
N GLY A 237 -10.74 -26.37 -14.92
CA GLY A 237 -12.02 -25.70 -15.07
C GLY A 237 -12.62 -25.14 -13.78
N LEU A 238 -11.83 -24.94 -12.72
CA LEU A 238 -12.33 -24.43 -11.44
C LEU A 238 -12.36 -22.90 -11.37
N GLU A 239 -11.63 -22.18 -12.24
CA GLU A 239 -11.64 -20.71 -12.38
C GLU A 239 -11.59 -19.98 -11.03
N LEU A 240 -10.88 -20.56 -10.05
CA LEU A 240 -10.99 -20.14 -8.65
C LEU A 240 -10.60 -18.67 -8.47
N GLY A 241 -9.46 -18.27 -9.03
CA GLY A 241 -9.00 -16.90 -8.93
C GLY A 241 -9.92 -15.88 -9.61
N LEU A 242 -10.61 -16.26 -10.69
CA LEU A 242 -11.63 -15.44 -11.34
C LEU A 242 -12.90 -15.34 -10.50
N ARG A 243 -13.36 -16.43 -9.89
CA ARG A 243 -14.55 -16.43 -9.01
C ARG A 243 -14.39 -15.54 -7.77
N PHE A 244 -13.17 -15.38 -7.30
CA PHE A 244 -12.83 -14.54 -6.15
C PHE A 244 -12.24 -13.17 -6.52
N GLN A 245 -12.23 -12.79 -7.80
CA GLN A 245 -11.55 -11.56 -8.26
C GLN A 245 -12.09 -10.26 -7.67
N ASP A 246 -13.35 -10.27 -7.22
CA ASP A 246 -14.03 -9.13 -6.58
C ASP A 246 -14.32 -9.41 -5.08
N TRP A 247 -13.67 -10.43 -4.48
CA TRP A 247 -13.79 -10.72 -3.05
C TRP A 247 -13.17 -9.61 -2.19
N GLY A 248 -13.75 -9.39 -1.01
CA GLY A 248 -13.22 -8.47 -0.01
C GLY A 248 -14.04 -7.19 0.15
N MET A 249 -13.48 -6.23 0.89
CA MET A 249 -14.13 -4.98 1.25
C MET A 249 -13.54 -3.80 0.47
N PRO A 250 -14.39 -2.98 -0.17
CA PRO A 250 -13.96 -1.71 -0.77
C PRO A 250 -13.22 -0.81 0.23
N THR A 251 -12.14 -0.16 -0.19
CA THR A 251 -11.36 0.75 0.67
C THR A 251 -12.19 1.82 1.40
N PRO A 252 -13.16 2.52 0.75
CA PRO A 252 -14.00 3.48 1.46
C PRO A 252 -14.91 2.83 2.52
N LEU A 253 -15.34 1.59 2.30
CA LEU A 253 -16.15 0.84 3.27
C LEU A 253 -15.28 0.38 4.45
N ALA A 254 -14.09 -0.16 4.17
CA ALA A 254 -13.13 -0.56 5.20
C ALA A 254 -12.75 0.62 6.12
N LEU A 255 -12.51 1.82 5.56
CA LEU A 255 -12.29 3.03 6.35
C LEU A 255 -13.48 3.36 7.27
N LYS A 256 -14.70 3.30 6.74
CA LYS A 256 -15.92 3.55 7.54
C LYS A 256 -16.07 2.52 8.67
N MET A 257 -15.80 1.25 8.39
CA MET A 257 -15.89 0.17 9.38
C MET A 257 -14.80 0.28 10.46
N ALA A 258 -13.62 0.81 10.11
CA ALA A 258 -12.52 1.05 11.05
C ALA A 258 -12.70 2.31 11.91
N ARG A 259 -13.77 3.10 11.74
CA ARG A 259 -13.99 4.39 12.45
C ARG A 259 -13.83 4.29 13.97
N SER A 260 -14.36 3.24 14.58
CA SER A 260 -14.27 3.03 16.04
C SER A 260 -12.85 2.82 16.56
N HIS A 261 -11.91 2.48 15.69
CA HIS A 261 -10.52 2.18 16.05
C HIS A 261 -9.58 3.37 15.83
N MET A 262 -10.03 4.41 15.11
CA MET A 262 -9.20 5.56 14.68
C MET A 262 -8.74 6.47 15.82
N GLU A 263 -9.30 6.35 17.02
CA GLU A 263 -8.77 7.02 18.22
C GLU A 263 -7.49 6.36 18.74
N ASN A 264 -7.31 5.06 18.49
CA ASN A 264 -6.25 4.24 19.10
C ASN A 264 -5.33 3.56 18.07
N ALA A 265 -5.57 3.81 16.78
CA ALA A 265 -4.83 3.26 15.65
C ALA A 265 -4.80 4.23 14.47
N VAL A 266 -3.79 4.07 13.62
CA VAL A 266 -3.51 4.91 12.45
C VAL A 266 -3.70 4.06 11.19
N PHE A 267 -4.42 4.61 10.22
CA PHE A 267 -4.83 3.88 9.02
C PHE A 267 -4.22 4.48 7.76
N ILE A 268 -3.67 3.63 6.91
CA ILE A 268 -3.33 3.92 5.53
C ILE A 268 -4.49 3.43 4.67
N ALA A 269 -4.99 4.29 3.80
CA ALA A 269 -5.99 3.92 2.81
C ALA A 269 -5.25 3.52 1.53
N SER A 270 -5.28 2.26 1.14
CA SER A 270 -4.79 1.83 -0.17
C SER A 270 -5.77 0.86 -0.81
N GLY A 271 -5.53 0.51 -2.08
CA GLY A 271 -6.47 -0.28 -2.88
C GLY A 271 -7.48 0.62 -3.59
N GLY A 272 -7.50 0.58 -4.93
CA GLY A 272 -8.49 1.29 -5.73
C GLY A 272 -8.39 2.83 -5.77
N ILE A 273 -7.43 3.47 -5.09
CA ILE A 273 -7.21 4.92 -5.17
C ILE A 273 -6.55 5.28 -6.51
N ARG A 274 -7.05 6.31 -7.19
CA ARG A 274 -6.61 6.68 -8.54
C ARG A 274 -6.25 8.15 -8.70
N THR A 275 -6.89 9.03 -7.95
CA THR A 275 -6.76 10.49 -8.10
C THR A 275 -6.48 11.17 -6.76
N GLY A 276 -5.97 12.40 -6.80
CA GLY A 276 -5.87 13.25 -5.62
C GLY A 276 -7.23 13.54 -4.97
N ILE A 277 -8.32 13.43 -5.73
CA ILE A 277 -9.70 13.55 -5.20
C ILE A 277 -10.05 12.32 -4.34
N ASP A 278 -9.69 11.11 -4.78
CA ASP A 278 -9.88 9.88 -4.00
C ASP A 278 -9.04 9.91 -2.72
N MET A 279 -7.84 10.48 -2.80
CA MET A 279 -6.99 10.72 -1.63
C MET A 279 -7.69 11.66 -0.63
N VAL A 280 -8.27 12.78 -1.07
CA VAL A 280 -9.04 13.68 -0.19
C VAL A 280 -10.21 12.94 0.47
N LYS A 281 -10.99 12.16 -0.30
CA LYS A 281 -12.08 11.33 0.24
C LYS A 281 -11.56 10.34 1.29
N SER A 282 -10.42 9.72 1.05
CA SER A 282 -9.77 8.78 1.97
C SER A 282 -9.37 9.45 3.28
N VAL A 283 -8.78 10.65 3.22
CA VAL A 283 -8.41 11.42 4.42
C VAL A 283 -9.64 11.85 5.22
N ILE A 284 -10.69 12.30 4.53
CA ILE A 284 -11.99 12.63 5.17
C ILE A 284 -12.56 11.43 5.93
N LEU A 285 -12.43 10.23 5.37
CA LEU A 285 -12.88 8.99 6.00
C LEU A 285 -11.93 8.47 7.10
N GLY A 286 -10.75 9.08 7.28
CA GLY A 286 -9.81 8.76 8.38
C GLY A 286 -8.45 8.19 7.96
N GLY A 287 -8.18 8.07 6.66
CA GLY A 287 -6.86 7.71 6.15
C GLY A 287 -5.81 8.77 6.51
N SER A 288 -4.69 8.35 7.06
CA SER A 288 -3.53 9.20 7.39
C SER A 288 -2.55 9.29 6.23
N LEU A 289 -2.43 8.22 5.43
CA LEU A 289 -1.75 8.21 4.14
C LEU A 289 -2.65 7.52 3.11
N CYS A 290 -2.40 7.80 1.83
CA CYS A 290 -3.04 7.16 0.70
C CYS A 290 -2.01 6.36 -0.10
N GLY A 291 -2.16 5.04 -0.16
CA GLY A 291 -1.27 4.14 -0.88
C GLY A 291 -1.70 3.89 -2.32
N LEU A 292 -0.81 4.17 -3.28
CA LEU A 292 -1.02 3.86 -4.70
C LEU A 292 0.17 3.04 -5.22
N ALA A 293 -0.11 1.98 -5.97
CA ALA A 293 0.90 1.10 -6.57
C ALA A 293 0.86 1.21 -8.11
N ALA A 294 -0.18 0.64 -8.73
CA ALA A 294 -0.29 0.50 -10.18
C ALA A 294 0.01 1.77 -11.01
N PRO A 295 -0.45 2.99 -10.63
CA PRO A 295 -0.14 4.21 -11.39
C PRO A 295 1.35 4.54 -11.52
N PHE A 296 2.20 4.03 -10.62
CA PHE A 296 3.64 4.30 -10.63
C PHE A 296 4.47 3.24 -11.37
N LEU A 297 3.92 2.07 -11.68
CA LEU A 297 4.69 0.97 -12.24
C LEU A 297 5.31 1.34 -13.60
N LYS A 298 4.49 1.82 -14.54
CA LYS A 298 4.96 2.22 -15.87
C LYS A 298 5.91 3.43 -15.82
N PRO A 299 5.59 4.56 -15.15
CA PRO A 299 6.53 5.66 -15.00
C PRO A 299 7.87 5.25 -14.39
N ALA A 300 7.87 4.35 -13.40
CA ALA A 300 9.10 3.88 -12.76
C ALA A 300 9.98 3.03 -13.68
N MET A 301 9.42 2.42 -14.73
CA MET A 301 10.22 1.77 -15.77
C MET A 301 10.93 2.76 -16.69
N GLU A 302 10.44 4.01 -16.77
CA GLU A 302 10.94 5.06 -17.64
C GLU A 302 12.05 5.88 -16.94
N SER A 303 11.72 6.66 -15.92
CA SER A 303 12.69 7.49 -15.18
C SER A 303 12.14 7.98 -13.82
N PRO A 304 12.99 8.52 -12.93
CA PRO A 304 12.52 9.23 -11.73
C PRO A 304 11.62 10.42 -12.06
N GLU A 305 11.93 11.17 -13.13
CA GLU A 305 11.16 12.35 -13.55
C GLU A 305 9.72 11.98 -13.94
N ALA A 306 9.54 10.88 -14.67
CA ALA A 306 8.20 10.38 -15.01
C ALA A 306 7.38 10.03 -13.76
N VAL A 307 8.02 9.48 -12.72
CA VAL A 307 7.36 9.22 -11.43
C VAL A 307 7.01 10.54 -10.72
N ILE A 308 7.92 11.51 -10.72
CA ILE A 308 7.69 12.85 -10.13
C ILE A 308 6.50 13.54 -10.78
N GLU A 309 6.36 13.46 -12.11
CA GLU A 309 5.21 14.03 -12.84
C GLU A 309 3.88 13.48 -12.32
N VAL A 310 3.78 12.16 -12.10
CA VAL A 310 2.58 11.54 -11.53
C VAL A 310 2.34 12.00 -10.09
N ILE A 311 3.39 12.10 -9.27
CA ILE A 311 3.27 12.58 -7.89
C ILE A 311 2.75 14.02 -7.85
N GLU A 312 3.31 14.91 -8.68
CA GLU A 312 2.90 16.32 -8.72
C GLU A 312 1.49 16.49 -9.30
N GLN A 313 1.07 15.65 -10.25
CA GLN A 313 -0.33 15.62 -10.70
C GLN A 313 -1.28 15.27 -9.55
N LEU A 314 -1.01 14.18 -8.81
CA LEU A 314 -1.83 13.77 -7.67
C LEU A 314 -1.88 14.86 -6.59
N LYS A 315 -0.74 15.50 -6.32
CA LYS A 315 -0.64 16.61 -5.37
C LYS A 315 -1.46 17.82 -5.82
N GLN A 316 -1.38 18.19 -7.09
CA GLN A 316 -2.18 19.28 -7.66
C GLN A 316 -3.67 18.99 -7.52
N GLU A 317 -4.11 17.78 -7.85
CA GLU A 317 -5.51 17.33 -7.67
C GLU A 317 -5.94 17.40 -6.20
N PHE A 318 -5.10 16.92 -5.28
CA PHE A 318 -5.37 16.93 -3.84
C PHE A 318 -5.50 18.35 -3.29
N VAL A 319 -4.53 19.23 -3.58
CA VAL A 319 -4.52 20.65 -3.18
C VAL A 319 -5.72 21.40 -3.78
N THR A 320 -6.05 21.15 -5.04
CA THR A 320 -7.23 21.76 -5.68
C THR A 320 -8.52 21.32 -4.99
N ALA A 321 -8.65 20.04 -4.64
CA ALA A 321 -9.81 19.54 -3.92
C ALA A 321 -9.94 20.15 -2.51
N MET A 322 -8.83 20.28 -1.77
CA MET A 322 -8.79 21.01 -0.49
C MET A 322 -9.28 22.45 -0.63
N PHE A 323 -8.78 23.16 -1.65
CA PHE A 323 -9.20 24.52 -1.94
C PHE A 323 -10.70 24.61 -2.23
N LEU A 324 -11.24 23.73 -3.08
CA LEU A 324 -12.66 23.69 -3.42
C LEU A 324 -13.58 23.24 -2.27
N LEU A 325 -12.99 22.69 -1.20
CA LEU A 325 -13.67 22.41 0.07
C LEU A 325 -13.53 23.56 1.09
N GLY A 326 -12.71 24.57 0.80
CA GLY A 326 -12.40 25.67 1.73
C GLY A 326 -11.52 25.22 2.91
N VAL A 327 -10.66 24.22 2.69
CA VAL A 327 -9.78 23.64 3.71
C VAL A 327 -8.32 24.01 3.40
N SER A 328 -7.63 24.62 4.35
CA SER A 328 -6.25 25.12 4.16
C SER A 328 -5.16 24.16 4.65
N ASN A 329 -5.48 23.16 5.46
CA ASN A 329 -4.53 22.18 5.99
C ASN A 329 -5.16 20.80 6.17
N ILE A 330 -4.31 19.76 6.27
CA ILE A 330 -4.78 18.36 6.30
C ILE A 330 -5.67 18.03 7.51
N GLU A 331 -5.43 18.68 8.67
CA GLU A 331 -6.25 18.47 9.87
C GLU A 331 -7.70 18.88 9.66
N GLY A 332 -7.96 19.88 8.81
CA GLY A 332 -9.32 20.28 8.43
C GLY A 332 -10.05 19.24 7.56
N LEU A 333 -9.33 18.33 6.89
CA LEU A 333 -9.92 17.22 6.13
C LEU A 333 -10.22 16.02 7.04
N ARG A 334 -9.27 15.67 7.90
CA ARG A 334 -9.23 14.38 8.58
C ARG A 334 -10.50 14.14 9.40
N LEU A 335 -11.14 12.99 9.18
CA LEU A 335 -12.36 12.57 9.88
C LEU A 335 -13.55 13.54 9.77
N ASN A 336 -13.54 14.49 8.83
CA ASN A 336 -14.52 15.57 8.73
C ASN A 336 -15.66 15.27 7.75
N ASP A 337 -16.65 14.52 8.21
CA ASP A 337 -17.83 14.13 7.42
C ASP A 337 -18.66 15.31 6.89
N ALA A 338 -18.53 16.52 7.45
CA ALA A 338 -19.27 17.69 6.99
C ALA A 338 -18.85 18.14 5.57
N LEU A 339 -17.69 17.67 5.11
CA LEU A 339 -17.16 17.87 3.75
C LEU A 339 -17.76 16.90 2.72
N LEU A 340 -18.51 15.89 3.17
CA LEU A 340 -19.21 14.96 2.29
C LEU A 340 -20.63 15.47 2.00
N LEU A 341 -21.07 15.29 0.75
CA LEU A 341 -22.46 15.51 0.37
C LEU A 341 -23.29 14.30 0.82
N ARG A 342 -24.24 14.52 1.73
CA ARG A 342 -25.23 13.52 2.13
C ARG A 342 -26.52 13.81 1.37
N GLU A 343 -26.96 12.86 0.55
CA GLU A 343 -28.32 12.88 0.01
C GLU A 343 -29.27 12.58 1.19
N GLN A 344 -30.27 13.45 1.40
CA GLN A 344 -31.25 13.30 2.47
C GLN A 344 -32.28 12.23 2.14
#